data_AF-A0A969W6K1-F1
#
_entry.id   AF-A0A969W6K1-F1
#
_cell.length_a   1.000
_cell.length_b   1.000
_cell.length_c   1.000
_cell.angle_alpha   90.00
_cell.angle_beta   90.00
_cell.angle_gamma   90.00
#
_symmetry.space_group_name_H-M   'P 1'
#
loop_
_entity.id
_entity.type
_entity.pdbx_description
1 polymer ?
#
loop_
_entity_poly.entity_id
_entity_poly.type
_entity_poly.pdbx_seq_one_letter_code
_entity_poly.pdbx_strand_id
1 'polypeptide(L)'
;MKRARRARAMLWATTLALVVGTAHAAPPSRTIAQMAQDEGWNADGGATPEGPPRLSRRVPRDFPLPPLSHDLQTDGIAPIVSVACSVGDAEAFYETWFHNHGWHIDKRMKAQGLIGYVACDAASGQCVNVSATASDDGRQPSRVTLMFYQQTPAPAP
;
A
#
# COMPACT_ATOMS: atom_id res chain seq x y z
N MET A 1 -25.06 79.34 18.72
CA MET A 1 -24.10 78.43 19.37
C MET A 1 -24.31 77.01 18.84
N LYS A 2 -23.46 76.53 17.91
CA LYS A 2 -23.57 75.18 17.31
C LYS A 2 -22.40 74.32 17.79
N ARG A 3 -22.67 73.26 18.57
CA ARG A 3 -21.66 72.32 19.07
C ARG A 3 -21.47 71.18 18.06
N ALA A 4 -20.27 71.10 17.49
CA ALA A 4 -19.82 69.98 16.66
C ALA A 4 -19.55 68.74 17.52
N ARG A 5 -20.17 67.60 17.19
CA ARG A 5 -19.83 66.29 17.77
C ARG A 5 -18.98 65.54 16.76
N ARG A 6 -17.71 65.29 17.12
CA ARG A 6 -16.77 64.46 16.36
C ARG A 6 -17.07 62.99 16.66
N ALA A 7 -17.38 62.21 15.62
CA ALA A 7 -17.48 60.76 15.71
C ALA A 7 -16.06 60.16 15.63
N ARG A 8 -15.68 59.36 16.63
CA ARG A 8 -14.47 58.54 16.62
C ARG A 8 -14.82 57.20 15.98
N ALA A 9 -14.29 56.94 14.79
CA ALA A 9 -14.33 55.61 14.18
C ALA A 9 -13.30 54.72 14.88
N MET A 10 -13.77 53.62 15.46
CA MET A 10 -12.97 52.62 16.16
C MET A 10 -12.68 51.50 15.15
N LEU A 11 -11.46 51.47 14.61
CA LEU A 11 -11.01 50.36 13.76
C LEU A 11 -10.73 49.13 14.64
N TRP A 12 -11.51 48.08 14.45
CA TRP A 12 -11.21 46.74 14.97
C TRP A 12 -10.31 46.03 13.96
N ALA A 13 -9.05 45.80 14.33
CA ALA A 13 -8.13 44.99 13.57
C ALA A 13 -8.38 43.50 13.90
N THR A 14 -9.06 42.79 13.02
CA THR A 14 -9.28 41.35 13.15
C THR A 14 -8.00 40.62 12.71
N THR A 15 -7.22 40.13 13.68
CA THR A 15 -6.05 39.30 13.42
C THR A 15 -6.51 37.90 13.00
N LEU A 16 -6.41 37.57 11.70
CA LEU A 16 -6.58 36.21 11.19
C LEU A 16 -5.37 35.38 11.61
N ALA A 17 -5.52 34.49 12.59
CA ALA A 17 -4.52 33.48 12.88
C ALA A 17 -4.65 32.34 11.85
N LEU A 18 -3.72 32.26 10.88
CA LEU A 18 -3.57 31.10 10.01
C LEU A 18 -3.06 29.93 10.86
N VAL A 19 -3.95 29.00 11.20
CA VAL A 19 -3.55 27.70 11.75
C VAL A 19 -3.00 26.88 10.58
N VAL A 20 -1.68 26.90 10.39
CA VAL A 20 -1.00 25.99 9.48
C VAL A 20 -1.03 24.61 10.14
N GLY A 21 -2.08 23.84 9.84
CA GLY A 21 -2.12 22.43 10.18
C GLY A 21 -0.98 21.72 9.45
N THR A 22 0.00 21.22 10.19
CA THR A 22 1.00 20.31 9.65
C THR A 22 0.29 19.02 9.25
N ALA A 23 -0.08 18.92 7.97
CA ALA A 23 -0.55 17.67 7.40
C ALA A 23 0.57 16.63 7.60
N HIS A 24 0.34 15.67 8.51
CA HIS A 24 1.19 14.50 8.62
C HIS A 24 1.05 13.74 7.30
N ALA A 25 2.03 13.93 6.41
CA ALA A 25 2.09 13.16 5.17
C ALA A 25 2.16 11.68 5.56
N ALA A 26 1.23 10.87 5.03
CA ALA A 26 1.31 9.44 5.20
C ALA A 26 2.69 8.96 4.72
N PRO A 27 3.34 8.03 5.44
CA PRO A 27 4.64 7.52 5.01
C PRO A 27 4.54 7.00 3.57
N PRO A 28 5.54 7.28 2.72
CA PRO A 28 5.51 6.80 1.34
C PRO A 28 5.45 5.27 1.33
N SER A 29 4.64 4.71 0.43
CA SER A 29 4.61 3.26 0.20
C SER A 29 5.99 2.79 -0.26
N ARG A 30 6.44 1.64 0.24
CA ARG A 30 7.67 0.97 -0.20
C ARG A 30 7.33 -0.13 -1.20
N THR A 31 8.26 -0.46 -2.09
CA THR A 31 8.13 -1.60 -3.00
C THR A 31 8.61 -2.89 -2.34
N ILE A 32 8.24 -4.04 -2.93
CA ILE A 32 8.74 -5.35 -2.48
C ILE A 32 10.28 -5.41 -2.50
N ALA A 33 10.93 -4.85 -3.53
CA ALA A 33 12.40 -4.84 -3.59
C ALA A 33 13.03 -3.94 -2.53
N GLN A 34 12.46 -2.76 -2.27
CA GLN A 34 12.94 -1.88 -1.22
C GLN A 34 12.83 -2.56 0.14
N MET A 35 11.69 -3.21 0.44
CA MET A 35 11.53 -3.95 1.69
C MET A 35 12.52 -5.11 1.81
N ALA A 36 12.72 -5.87 0.74
CA ALA A 36 13.72 -6.93 0.72
C ALA A 36 15.12 -6.40 1.06
N GLN A 37 15.52 -5.28 0.45
CA GLN A 37 16.81 -4.64 0.76
C GLN A 37 16.88 -4.16 2.22
N ASP A 38 15.83 -3.52 2.72
CA ASP A 38 15.74 -3.04 4.11
C ASP A 38 15.88 -4.19 5.12
N GLU A 39 15.40 -5.39 4.78
CA GLU A 39 15.49 -6.59 5.62
C GLU A 39 16.76 -7.42 5.37
N GLY A 40 17.70 -6.92 4.54
CA GLY A 40 18.97 -7.59 4.26
C GLY A 40 18.90 -8.73 3.25
N TRP A 41 17.83 -8.80 2.46
CA TRP A 41 17.63 -9.83 1.43
C TRP A 41 18.32 -9.47 0.11
N ASN A 42 18.59 -10.50 -0.71
CA ASN A 42 18.96 -10.27 -2.10
C ASN A 42 17.69 -10.04 -2.94
N ALA A 43 17.36 -8.77 -3.18
CA ALA A 43 16.20 -8.39 -3.97
C ALA A 43 16.29 -8.87 -5.43
N ASP A 44 17.47 -8.94 -6.05
CA ASP A 44 17.61 -9.30 -7.47
C ASP A 44 17.48 -10.83 -7.72
N GLY A 45 17.61 -11.62 -6.66
CA GLY A 45 17.60 -13.08 -6.70
C GLY A 45 18.92 -13.66 -7.24
N GLY A 46 19.21 -14.92 -6.90
CA GLY A 46 20.47 -15.57 -7.26
C GLY A 46 20.73 -16.84 -6.47
N ALA A 47 21.74 -17.62 -6.88
CA ALA A 47 22.17 -18.81 -6.18
C ALA A 47 23.21 -18.46 -5.12
N THR A 48 22.91 -18.78 -3.85
CA THR A 48 23.95 -18.94 -2.83
C THR A 48 23.63 -20.18 -2.00
N PRO A 49 24.64 -20.97 -1.60
CA PRO A 49 24.44 -22.14 -0.74
C PRO A 49 23.98 -21.80 0.69
N GLU A 50 24.29 -20.59 1.18
CA GLU A 50 24.12 -20.18 2.59
C GLU A 50 23.66 -18.70 2.74
N GLY A 51 23.23 -18.05 1.65
CA GLY A 51 22.95 -16.61 1.64
C GLY A 51 21.55 -16.20 2.13
N PRO A 52 21.28 -14.89 2.18
CA PRO A 52 20.04 -14.35 2.72
C PRO A 52 18.81 -14.82 1.92
N PRO A 53 17.59 -14.74 2.51
CA PRO A 53 16.37 -15.15 1.83
C PRO A 53 16.22 -14.43 0.47
N ARG A 54 15.58 -15.11 -0.49
CA ARG A 54 15.54 -14.68 -1.89
C ARG A 54 14.12 -14.47 -2.39
N LEU A 55 13.90 -13.39 -3.12
CA LEU A 55 12.66 -13.19 -3.85
C LEU A 55 12.67 -13.98 -5.17
N SER A 56 11.62 -14.74 -5.44
CA SER A 56 11.42 -15.39 -6.74
C SER A 56 11.50 -14.38 -7.87
N ARG A 57 12.21 -14.69 -8.97
CA ARG A 57 12.36 -13.77 -10.13
C ARG A 57 11.02 -13.38 -10.78
N ARG A 58 9.96 -14.14 -10.50
CA ARG A 58 8.60 -13.91 -11.00
C ARG A 58 7.79 -12.92 -10.16
N VAL A 59 8.31 -12.48 -9.01
CA VAL A 59 7.70 -11.45 -8.18
C VAL A 59 8.06 -10.07 -8.73
N PRO A 60 7.10 -9.19 -9.08
CA PRO A 60 7.42 -7.84 -9.53
C PRO A 60 8.05 -7.02 -8.40
N ARG A 61 9.21 -6.42 -8.68
CA ARG A 61 10.07 -5.75 -7.69
C ARG A 61 9.58 -4.37 -7.27
N ASP A 62 8.92 -3.73 -8.22
CA ASP A 62 8.29 -2.42 -8.14
C ASP A 62 6.86 -2.49 -7.57
N PHE A 63 6.31 -3.69 -7.34
CA PHE A 63 4.98 -3.82 -6.77
C PHE A 63 4.95 -3.21 -5.36
N PRO A 64 3.95 -2.36 -5.06
CA PRO A 64 3.97 -1.61 -3.83
C PRO A 64 3.28 -2.33 -2.68
N LEU A 65 3.73 -1.99 -1.48
CA LEU A 65 3.25 -2.52 -0.23
C LEU A 65 2.60 -1.40 0.60
N PRO A 66 1.59 -1.73 1.43
CA PRO A 66 1.06 -0.78 2.41
C PRO A 66 2.18 -0.18 3.26
N PRO A 67 2.15 1.13 3.59
CA PRO A 67 3.28 1.81 4.23
C PRO A 67 3.79 1.20 5.53
N LEU A 68 2.91 0.58 6.33
CA LEU A 68 3.25 -0.05 7.62
C LEU A 68 3.68 -1.52 7.51
N SER A 69 3.87 -2.01 6.29
CA SER A 69 4.26 -3.40 6.05
C SER A 69 5.68 -3.68 6.55
N HIS A 70 5.91 -4.89 7.05
CA HIS A 70 7.20 -5.41 7.54
C HIS A 70 7.20 -6.95 7.53
N ASP A 71 8.31 -7.59 7.91
CA ASP A 71 8.43 -9.06 8.00
C ASP A 71 8.07 -9.73 6.67
N LEU A 72 8.84 -9.36 5.64
CA LEU A 72 8.74 -9.93 4.32
C LEU A 72 9.01 -11.43 4.38
N GLN A 73 8.14 -12.22 3.77
CA GLN A 73 8.29 -13.68 3.70
C GLN A 73 7.99 -14.18 2.29
N THR A 74 8.68 -15.23 1.89
CA THR A 74 8.49 -15.92 0.61
C THR A 74 8.96 -17.36 0.74
N ASP A 75 8.43 -18.25 -0.08
CA ASP A 75 8.94 -19.62 -0.21
C ASP A 75 10.14 -19.71 -1.17
N GLY A 76 10.44 -18.61 -1.89
CA GLY A 76 11.54 -18.52 -2.85
C GLY A 76 11.37 -19.39 -4.11
N ILE A 77 10.19 -20.01 -4.32
CA ILE A 77 9.87 -20.92 -5.41
C ILE A 77 8.66 -20.38 -6.18
N ALA A 78 7.53 -20.22 -5.48
CA ALA A 78 6.34 -19.63 -6.04
C ALA A 78 6.50 -18.11 -6.14
N PRO A 79 5.76 -17.45 -7.04
CA PRO A 79 5.65 -16.00 -7.08
C PRO A 79 4.76 -15.48 -5.94
N ILE A 80 5.03 -15.91 -4.71
CA ILE A 80 4.25 -15.59 -3.51
C ILE A 80 5.13 -14.79 -2.56
N VAL A 81 4.56 -13.69 -2.06
CA VAL A 81 5.15 -12.85 -1.03
C VAL A 81 4.11 -12.63 0.06
N SER A 82 4.53 -12.63 1.32
CA SER A 82 3.68 -12.23 2.44
C SER A 82 4.36 -11.15 3.26
N VAL A 83 3.59 -10.22 3.80
CA VAL A 83 4.06 -9.16 4.71
C VAL A 83 3.11 -9.04 5.90
N ALA A 84 3.63 -8.65 7.05
CA ALA A 84 2.85 -8.28 8.22
C ALA A 84 2.26 -6.87 8.01
N CYS A 85 0.93 -6.76 8.07
CA CYS A 85 0.19 -5.51 7.96
C CYS A 85 -1.27 -5.73 8.40
N SER A 86 -1.94 -4.70 8.92
CA SER A 86 -3.35 -4.83 9.29
C SER A 86 -4.24 -5.04 8.06
N VAL A 87 -5.34 -5.78 8.23
CA VAL A 87 -6.33 -5.99 7.14
C VAL A 87 -6.91 -4.66 6.66
N GLY A 88 -7.14 -3.71 7.57
CA GLY A 88 -7.68 -2.39 7.23
C GLY A 88 -6.71 -1.53 6.40
N ASP A 89 -5.43 -1.53 6.77
CA ASP A 89 -4.40 -0.81 6.01
C ASP A 89 -4.20 -1.41 4.62
N ALA A 90 -4.21 -2.76 4.53
CA ALA A 90 -4.12 -3.45 3.26
C ALA A 90 -5.32 -3.15 2.34
N GLU A 91 -6.54 -3.15 2.90
CA GLU A 91 -7.74 -2.79 2.15
C GLU A 91 -7.66 -1.38 1.60
N ALA A 92 -7.49 -0.39 2.47
CA ALA A 92 -7.48 1.02 2.10
C ALA A 92 -6.37 1.33 1.08
N PHE A 93 -5.21 0.71 1.25
CA PHE A 93 -4.08 0.86 0.36
C PHE A 93 -4.37 0.30 -1.04
N TYR A 94 -4.73 -0.98 -1.14
CA TYR A 94 -4.85 -1.65 -2.45
C TYR A 94 -6.05 -1.17 -3.25
N GLU A 95 -7.18 -0.84 -2.61
CA GLU A 95 -8.31 -0.23 -3.31
C GLU A 95 -7.90 1.08 -4.02
N THR A 96 -7.21 1.96 -3.28
CA THR A 96 -6.76 3.25 -3.80
C THR A 96 -5.67 3.07 -4.85
N TRP A 97 -4.70 2.20 -4.58
CA TRP A 97 -3.55 2.01 -5.45
C TRP A 97 -3.96 1.42 -6.81
N PHE A 98 -4.76 0.34 -6.83
CA PHE A 98 -5.19 -0.28 -8.07
C PHE A 98 -5.98 0.70 -8.95
N HIS A 99 -6.91 1.44 -8.36
CA HIS A 99 -7.70 2.45 -9.06
C HIS A 99 -6.81 3.53 -9.70
N ASN A 100 -5.80 4.02 -8.97
CA ASN A 100 -4.95 5.11 -9.43
C ASN A 100 -3.89 4.68 -10.46
N HIS A 101 -3.55 3.39 -10.53
CA HIS A 101 -2.49 2.87 -11.39
C HIS A 101 -3.02 2.06 -12.58
N GLY A 102 -4.32 2.12 -12.85
CA GLY A 102 -4.93 1.47 -14.02
C GLY A 102 -5.03 -0.05 -13.91
N TRP A 103 -4.94 -0.61 -12.71
CA TRP A 103 -5.20 -2.03 -12.47
C TRP A 103 -6.70 -2.25 -12.35
N HIS A 104 -7.21 -3.25 -13.07
CA HIS A 104 -8.60 -3.65 -12.99
C HIS A 104 -8.79 -4.71 -11.90
N ILE A 105 -9.79 -4.53 -11.03
CA ILE A 105 -10.15 -5.52 -10.01
C ILE A 105 -11.20 -6.47 -10.59
N ASP A 106 -10.79 -7.69 -10.96
CA ASP A 106 -11.66 -8.74 -11.50
C ASP A 106 -12.55 -9.38 -10.42
N LYS A 107 -12.00 -9.56 -9.22
CA LYS A 107 -12.71 -10.17 -8.10
C LYS A 107 -12.41 -9.42 -6.81
N ARG A 108 -13.45 -9.26 -6.01
CA ARG A 108 -13.37 -8.75 -4.65
C ARG A 108 -14.16 -9.65 -3.71
N MET A 109 -13.55 -10.01 -2.59
CA MET A 109 -14.17 -10.71 -1.48
C MET A 109 -13.85 -9.95 -0.20
N LYS A 110 -14.86 -9.74 0.64
CA LYS A 110 -14.71 -9.09 1.95
C LYS A 110 -15.55 -9.82 2.97
N ALA A 111 -14.93 -10.18 4.09
CA ALA A 111 -15.58 -10.74 5.27
C ALA A 111 -14.94 -10.13 6.53
N GLN A 112 -15.53 -10.38 7.70
CA GLN A 112 -14.97 -9.88 8.94
C GLN A 112 -13.55 -10.45 9.15
N GLY A 113 -12.55 -9.57 9.24
CA GLY A 113 -11.15 -9.98 9.39
C GLY A 113 -10.52 -10.58 8.12
N LEU A 114 -11.15 -10.47 6.94
CA LEU A 114 -10.61 -11.01 5.71
C LEU A 114 -10.92 -10.12 4.50
N ILE A 115 -9.91 -9.92 3.65
CA ILE A 115 -10.08 -9.33 2.32
C ILE A 115 -9.41 -10.21 1.26
N GLY A 116 -9.97 -10.20 0.06
CA GLY A 116 -9.43 -10.86 -1.12
C GLY A 116 -9.64 -9.99 -2.36
N TYR A 117 -8.58 -9.75 -3.13
CA TYR A 117 -8.64 -9.09 -4.43
C TYR A 117 -7.97 -9.97 -5.47
N VAL A 118 -8.55 -10.02 -6.66
CA VAL A 118 -7.82 -10.37 -7.88
C VAL A 118 -7.79 -9.11 -8.72
N ALA A 119 -6.60 -8.59 -8.96
CA ALA A 119 -6.39 -7.41 -9.78
C ALA A 119 -5.37 -7.70 -10.89
N CYS A 120 -5.57 -7.13 -12.06
CA CYS A 120 -4.72 -7.30 -13.22
C CYS A 120 -4.36 -5.95 -13.85
N ASP A 121 -3.10 -5.79 -14.21
CA ASP A 121 -2.64 -4.69 -15.04
C ASP A 121 -2.99 -4.98 -16.50
N ALA A 122 -3.86 -4.14 -17.07
CA ALA A 122 -4.29 -4.27 -18.46
C ALA A 122 -3.14 -4.09 -19.47
N ALA A 123 -2.09 -3.35 -19.10
CA ALA A 123 -0.98 -3.06 -20.00
C ALA A 123 -0.01 -4.24 -20.12
N SER A 124 0.32 -4.89 -19.00
CA SER A 124 1.30 -5.99 -18.97
C SER A 124 0.69 -7.38 -18.92
N GLY A 125 -0.61 -7.53 -18.60
CA GLY A 125 -1.24 -8.82 -18.32
C GLY A 125 -0.82 -9.45 -17.00
N GLN A 126 -0.05 -8.72 -16.18
CA GLN A 126 0.36 -9.15 -14.84
C GLN A 126 -0.82 -9.05 -13.88
N CYS A 127 -1.13 -10.15 -13.18
CA CYS A 127 -2.14 -10.19 -12.15
C CYS A 127 -1.54 -10.44 -10.77
N VAL A 128 -2.30 -10.04 -9.76
CA VAL A 128 -2.03 -10.29 -8.35
C VAL A 128 -3.31 -10.78 -7.66
N ASN A 129 -3.19 -11.87 -6.92
CA ASN A 129 -4.16 -12.24 -5.90
C ASN A 129 -3.64 -11.71 -4.56
N VAL A 130 -4.35 -10.71 -4.01
CA VAL A 130 -4.10 -10.17 -2.69
C VAL A 130 -5.07 -10.83 -1.73
N SER A 131 -4.57 -11.42 -0.66
CA SER A 131 -5.41 -11.88 0.45
C SER A 131 -4.84 -11.32 1.75
N ALA A 132 -5.69 -10.83 2.63
CA ALA A 132 -5.27 -10.50 3.99
C ALA A 132 -6.22 -11.11 5.00
N THR A 133 -5.64 -11.66 6.05
CA THR A 133 -6.39 -12.28 7.14
C THR A 133 -5.93 -11.69 8.48
N ALA A 134 -6.91 -11.40 9.32
CA ALA A 134 -6.67 -11.00 10.69
C ALA A 134 -6.08 -12.19 11.45
N SER A 135 -5.17 -11.91 12.37
CA SER A 135 -4.74 -12.93 13.32
C SER A 135 -5.82 -13.16 14.35
N ASP A 136 -6.19 -14.42 14.56
CA ASP A 136 -7.22 -14.83 15.52
C ASP A 136 -6.74 -14.76 16.99
N ASP A 137 -5.42 -14.80 17.23
CA ASP A 137 -4.84 -14.96 18.56
C ASP A 137 -4.10 -13.72 19.10
N GLY A 138 -3.96 -12.67 18.28
CA GLY A 138 -3.23 -11.44 18.60
C GLY A 138 -1.73 -11.64 18.86
N ARG A 139 -1.21 -12.86 18.70
CA ARG A 139 0.21 -13.19 18.87
C ARG A 139 0.97 -13.08 17.55
N GLN A 140 0.28 -13.30 16.44
CA GLN A 140 0.83 -13.06 15.12
C GLN A 140 0.27 -11.76 14.55
N PRO A 141 1.06 -10.96 13.82
CA PRO A 141 0.50 -9.86 13.07
C PRO A 141 -0.47 -10.40 12.02
N SER A 142 -1.48 -9.59 11.68
CA SER A 142 -2.25 -9.85 10.46
C SER A 142 -1.31 -9.88 9.27
N ARG A 143 -1.61 -10.72 8.28
CA ARG A 143 -0.73 -10.91 7.13
C ARG A 143 -1.45 -10.68 5.84
N VAL A 144 -0.74 -10.04 4.92
CA VAL A 144 -1.15 -9.85 3.54
C VAL A 144 -0.28 -10.75 2.67
N THR A 145 -0.91 -11.64 1.92
CA THR A 145 -0.27 -12.52 0.95
C THR A 145 -0.59 -12.04 -0.46
N LEU A 146 0.44 -11.91 -1.27
CA LEU A 146 0.43 -11.50 -2.66
C LEU A 146 0.91 -12.66 -3.51
N MET A 147 0.06 -13.16 -4.40
CA MET A 147 0.43 -14.18 -5.39
C MET A 147 0.36 -13.60 -6.79
N PHE A 148 1.50 -13.55 -7.47
CA PHE A 148 1.63 -12.97 -8.80
C PHE A 148 1.54 -14.04 -9.89
N TYR A 149 0.82 -13.76 -10.97
CA TYR A 149 0.73 -14.65 -12.12
C TYR A 149 0.40 -13.86 -13.38
N GLN A 150 0.69 -14.44 -14.53
CA GLN A 150 0.38 -13.85 -15.84
C GLN A 150 -0.97 -14.39 -16.29
N GLN A 151 -1.88 -13.51 -16.67
CA GLN A 151 -3.11 -13.95 -17.33
C GLN A 151 -2.75 -14.28 -18.77
N THR A 152 -2.94 -15.54 -19.17
CA THR A 152 -2.85 -15.87 -20.59
C THR A 152 -3.96 -15.08 -21.29
N PRO A 153 -3.65 -14.27 -22.32
CA PRO A 153 -4.67 -13.61 -23.09
C PRO A 153 -5.68 -14.66 -23.56
N ALA A 154 -6.97 -14.40 -23.40
CA ALA A 154 -7.97 -15.25 -24.02
C ALA A 154 -7.66 -15.31 -25.53
N PRO A 155 -7.67 -16.50 -26.16
CA PRO A 155 -7.48 -16.57 -27.61
C PRO A 155 -8.50 -15.64 -28.27
N ALA A 156 -8.01 -14.82 -29.21
CA ALA A 156 -8.90 -13.94 -29.98
C ALA A 156 -9.99 -14.79 -30.64
N PRO A 157 -11.26 -14.32 -30.63
CA PRO A 157 -12.38 -15.06 -31.20
C PRO A 157 -12.24 -15.29 -32.71
#